data_AF-A0A195F0X6-F1
#
_entry.id   AF-A0A195F0X6-F1
#
_cell.length_a   1.000
_cell.length_b   1.000
_cell.length_c   1.000
_cell.angle_alpha   90.00
_cell.angle_beta   90.00
_cell.angle_gamma   90.00
#
_symmetry.space_group_name_H-M   'P 1'
#
loop_
_entity.id
_entity.type
_entity.pdbx_description
1 polymer ?
#
loop_
_entity_poly.entity_id
_entity_poly.type
_entity_poly.pdbx_seq_one_letter_code
_entity_poly.pdbx_strand_id
1 'polypeptide(L)'
;LSIVSYLIVQIKKQKKWQLLQKQRKITILSRPRKKYKKREKKNSKKKIKHESLIEEIKKKREEQLRKSKQLQKDINDYIDGVKTPESLRRVVDSCSTKKLCPSFELTGVCRHKNKCSKNHREIFLSNVILITGLYFNFSVEKNPMESNTNVALEFKNSGTWHYFCKFYDNIITKLKLFGEIKTLKCYWRNKKHWRANLYVQYDTKRAAAKAWKNLKGRCYNGKPLVCKFINVKSLRSVVCSLTNCPKSNEKCNYLHISKIPHNKYIQNF
;
A
#
# COMPACT_ATOMS: atom_id res chain seq x y z
N LEU A 1 85.49 3.62 -33.28
CA LEU A 1 84.01 3.74 -33.40
C LEU A 1 83.58 5.04 -32.74
N SER A 2 83.13 5.98 -33.56
CA SER A 2 83.38 7.42 -33.44
C SER A 2 82.43 8.17 -32.49
N ILE A 3 82.98 9.14 -31.76
CA ILE A 3 82.28 10.19 -30.98
C ILE A 3 81.10 10.80 -31.75
N VAL A 4 81.18 10.84 -33.08
CA VAL A 4 80.11 11.30 -33.99
C VAL A 4 78.85 10.43 -33.89
N SER A 5 78.99 9.10 -33.78
CA SER A 5 77.84 8.18 -33.64
C SER A 5 77.11 8.38 -32.31
N TYR A 6 77.86 8.62 -31.23
CA TYR A 6 77.32 8.96 -29.91
C TYR A 6 76.56 10.30 -29.95
N LEU A 7 77.14 11.34 -30.57
CA LEU A 7 76.49 12.66 -30.74
C LEU A 7 75.18 12.57 -31.53
N ILE A 8 75.14 11.79 -32.62
CA ILE A 8 73.91 11.57 -33.41
C ILE A 8 72.82 10.92 -32.56
N VAL A 9 73.16 9.92 -31.74
CA VAL A 9 72.22 9.26 -30.82
C VAL A 9 71.71 10.25 -29.76
N GLN A 10 72.57 11.12 -29.21
CA GLN A 10 72.16 12.13 -28.24
C GLN A 10 71.24 13.20 -28.85
N ILE A 11 71.53 13.69 -30.05
CA ILE A 11 70.67 14.63 -30.79
C ILE A 11 69.30 14.00 -31.07
N LYS A 12 69.25 12.72 -31.48
CA LYS A 12 67.97 11.98 -31.66
C LYS A 12 67.20 11.87 -30.34
N LYS A 13 67.86 11.55 -29.22
CA LYS A 13 67.22 11.52 -27.88
C LYS A 13 66.67 12.88 -27.48
N GLN A 14 67.41 13.96 -27.71
CA GLN A 14 67.00 15.33 -27.37
C GLN A 14 65.80 15.81 -28.20
N LYS A 15 65.79 15.54 -29.52
CA LYS A 15 64.62 15.79 -30.39
C LYS A 15 63.39 15.00 -29.93
N LYS A 16 63.56 13.72 -29.58
CA LYS A 16 62.48 12.87 -29.05
C LYS A 16 61.93 13.41 -27.72
N TRP A 17 62.80 13.88 -26.84
CA TRP A 17 62.41 14.50 -25.56
C TRP A 17 61.65 15.81 -25.76
N GLN A 18 62.07 16.66 -26.69
CA GLN A 18 61.36 17.90 -27.06
C GLN A 18 59.97 17.62 -27.66
N LEU A 19 59.84 16.60 -28.51
CA LEU A 19 58.55 16.15 -29.05
C LEU A 19 57.60 15.66 -27.94
N LEU A 20 58.12 14.86 -27.00
CA LEU A 20 57.36 14.39 -25.83
C LEU A 20 56.90 15.54 -24.93
N GLN A 21 57.75 16.55 -24.72
CA GLN A 21 57.42 17.79 -23.98
C GLN A 21 56.27 18.57 -24.65
N LYS A 22 56.33 18.74 -25.98
CA LYS A 22 55.26 19.39 -26.77
C LYS A 22 53.94 18.62 -26.67
N GLN A 23 53.98 17.29 -26.83
CA GLN A 23 52.79 16.43 -26.69
C GLN A 23 52.20 16.46 -25.27
N ARG A 24 53.04 16.47 -24.24
CA ARG A 24 52.60 16.62 -22.83
C ARG A 24 51.89 17.94 -22.61
N LYS A 25 52.43 19.08 -23.09
CA LYS A 25 51.77 20.39 -22.99
C LYS A 25 50.39 20.40 -23.65
N ILE A 26 50.27 19.87 -24.87
CA ILE A 26 48.99 19.76 -25.59
C ILE A 26 47.99 18.88 -24.82
N THR A 27 48.46 17.77 -24.26
CA THR A 27 47.62 16.84 -23.48
C THR A 27 47.12 17.51 -22.19
N ILE A 28 47.96 18.26 -21.49
CA ILE A 28 47.60 18.99 -20.27
C ILE A 28 46.58 20.09 -20.58
N LEU A 29 46.81 20.90 -21.62
CA LEU A 29 45.89 21.97 -22.03
C LEU A 29 44.53 21.44 -22.50
N SER A 30 44.47 20.24 -23.11
CA SER A 30 43.22 19.64 -23.59
C SER A 30 42.43 18.86 -22.52
N ARG A 31 43.04 18.49 -21.38
CA ARG A 31 42.41 17.73 -20.29
C ARG A 31 41.17 18.43 -19.68
N PRO A 32 41.19 19.73 -19.34
CA PRO A 32 40.03 20.44 -18.77
C PRO A 32 38.83 20.45 -19.72
N ARG A 33 39.03 20.77 -21.01
CA ARG A 33 37.98 20.74 -22.03
C ARG A 33 37.38 19.33 -22.19
N LYS A 34 38.20 18.28 -22.22
CA LYS A 34 37.73 16.89 -22.26
C LYS A 34 36.92 16.51 -21.02
N LYS A 35 37.35 16.93 -19.82
CA LYS A 35 36.60 16.72 -18.56
C LYS A 35 35.25 17.47 -18.57
N TYR A 36 35.24 18.72 -19.04
CA TYR A 36 34.03 19.53 -19.16
C TYR A 36 33.00 18.90 -20.12
N LYS A 37 33.40 18.55 -21.35
CA LYS A 37 32.52 17.84 -22.31
C LYS A 37 31.98 16.51 -21.76
N LYS A 38 32.79 15.76 -21.00
CA LYS A 38 32.34 14.53 -20.32
C LYS A 38 31.28 14.83 -19.25
N ARG A 39 31.45 15.90 -18.47
CA ARG A 39 30.47 16.33 -17.45
C ARG A 39 29.16 16.79 -18.09
N GLU A 40 29.21 17.58 -19.15
CA GLU A 40 28.01 18.00 -19.89
C GLU A 40 27.24 16.81 -20.46
N LYS A 41 27.93 15.89 -21.14
CA LYS A 41 27.30 14.64 -21.63
C LYS A 41 26.68 13.83 -20.50
N LYS A 42 27.32 13.78 -19.32
CA LYS A 42 26.79 13.08 -18.14
C LYS A 42 25.54 13.78 -17.59
N ASN A 43 25.53 15.11 -17.52
CA ASN A 43 24.39 15.91 -17.05
C ASN A 43 23.22 15.84 -18.01
N SER A 44 23.46 15.97 -19.32
CA SER A 44 22.44 15.80 -20.36
C SER A 44 21.81 14.41 -20.30
N LYS A 45 22.62 13.34 -20.21
CA LYS A 45 22.11 11.97 -20.02
C LYS A 45 21.27 11.80 -18.75
N LYS A 46 21.66 12.45 -17.64
CA LYS A 46 20.88 12.43 -16.39
C LYS A 46 19.54 13.14 -16.55
N LYS A 47 19.52 14.31 -17.22
CA LYS A 47 18.31 15.10 -17.47
C LYS A 47 17.30 14.31 -18.30
N ILE A 48 17.76 13.70 -19.40
CA ILE A 48 16.93 12.84 -20.27
C ILE A 48 16.35 11.66 -19.48
N LYS A 49 17.16 10.98 -18.66
CA LYS A 49 16.68 9.86 -17.81
C LYS A 49 15.64 10.28 -16.78
N HIS A 50 15.82 11.46 -16.18
CA HIS A 50 14.88 11.99 -15.20
C HIS A 50 13.54 12.36 -15.87
N GLU A 51 13.61 12.97 -17.05
CA GLU A 51 12.44 13.36 -17.84
C GLU A 51 11.66 12.13 -18.33
N SER A 52 12.36 11.09 -18.82
CA SER A 52 11.71 9.82 -19.19
C SER A 52 11.03 9.14 -18.01
N LEU A 53 11.63 9.18 -16.81
CA LEU A 53 11.03 8.62 -15.59
C LEU A 53 9.78 9.39 -15.17
N ILE A 54 9.80 10.72 -15.26
CA ILE A 54 8.62 11.56 -14.98
C ILE A 54 7.49 11.22 -15.95
N GLU A 55 7.79 11.08 -17.24
CA GLU A 55 6.77 10.79 -18.24
C GLU A 55 6.18 9.38 -18.06
N GLU A 56 7.00 8.40 -17.70
CA GLU A 56 6.53 7.06 -17.37
C GLU A 56 5.61 7.06 -16.14
N ILE A 57 5.93 7.85 -15.11
CA ILE A 57 5.06 8.04 -13.93
C ILE A 57 3.75 8.71 -14.32
N LYS A 58 3.78 9.73 -15.19
CA LYS A 58 2.57 10.40 -15.69
C LYS A 58 1.66 9.43 -16.45
N LYS A 59 2.21 8.67 -17.41
CA LYS A 59 1.48 7.65 -18.18
C LYS A 59 0.83 6.61 -17.26
N LYS A 60 1.59 6.08 -16.27
CA LYS A 60 1.07 5.14 -15.27
C LYS A 60 -0.08 5.74 -14.44
N ARG A 61 0.01 7.01 -14.03
CA ARG A 61 -1.05 7.70 -13.28
C ARG A 61 -2.31 7.90 -14.13
N GLU A 62 -2.16 8.30 -15.39
CA GLU A 62 -3.28 8.47 -16.31
C GLU A 62 -4.00 7.15 -16.59
N GLU A 63 -3.26 6.06 -16.80
CA GLU A 63 -3.82 4.73 -16.98
C GLU A 63 -4.59 4.26 -15.73
N GLN A 64 -4.03 4.49 -14.54
CA GLN A 64 -4.72 4.21 -13.27
C GLN A 64 -6.02 5.02 -13.13
N LEU A 65 -6.00 6.30 -13.52
CA LEU A 65 -7.19 7.14 -13.50
C LEU A 65 -8.26 6.64 -14.46
N ARG A 66 -7.89 6.25 -15.69
CA ARG A 66 -8.81 5.66 -16.68
C ARG A 66 -9.44 4.38 -16.14
N LYS A 67 -8.64 3.46 -15.59
CA LYS A 67 -9.14 2.21 -14.96
C LYS A 67 -10.07 2.49 -13.79
N SER A 68 -9.76 3.49 -12.96
CA SER A 68 -10.62 3.87 -11.83
C SER A 68 -11.96 4.46 -12.30
N LYS A 69 -11.96 5.29 -13.35
CA LYS A 69 -13.20 5.84 -13.93
C LYS A 69 -14.08 4.75 -14.54
N GLN A 70 -13.48 3.80 -15.27
CA GLN A 70 -14.22 2.68 -15.83
C GLN A 70 -14.86 1.83 -14.71
N LEU A 71 -14.08 1.46 -13.69
CA LEU A 71 -14.59 0.70 -12.55
C LEU A 71 -15.73 1.43 -11.82
N GLN A 72 -15.65 2.76 -11.73
CA GLN A 72 -16.70 3.57 -11.12
C GLN A 72 -17.98 3.58 -11.97
N LYS A 73 -17.86 3.63 -13.30
CA LYS A 73 -19.00 3.49 -14.22
C LYS A 73 -19.65 2.12 -14.07
N ASP A 74 -18.87 1.05 -14.12
CA ASP A 74 -19.37 -0.32 -14.00
C ASP A 74 -20.12 -0.56 -12.67
N ILE A 75 -19.64 0.04 -11.57
CA ILE A 75 -20.33 -0.03 -10.28
C ILE A 75 -21.62 0.79 -10.26
N ASN A 76 -21.68 1.94 -10.93
CA ASN A 76 -22.92 2.71 -11.05
C ASN A 76 -23.97 1.89 -11.81
N ASP A 77 -23.60 1.37 -12.97
CA ASP A 77 -24.49 0.55 -13.80
C ASP A 77 -25.03 -0.66 -13.00
N TYR A 78 -24.17 -1.30 -12.21
CA TYR A 78 -24.58 -2.39 -11.31
C TYR A 78 -25.55 -1.97 -10.20
N ILE A 79 -25.32 -0.80 -9.58
CA ILE A 79 -26.20 -0.24 -8.55
C ILE A 79 -27.56 0.11 -9.14
N ASP A 80 -27.60 0.64 -10.36
CA ASP A 80 -28.81 1.05 -11.07
C ASP A 80 -29.66 -0.13 -11.58
N GLY A 81 -29.21 -1.37 -11.33
CA GLY A 81 -29.98 -2.58 -11.56
C GLY A 81 -29.59 -3.38 -12.80
N VAL A 82 -28.61 -2.90 -13.58
CA VAL A 82 -28.08 -3.63 -14.74
C VAL A 82 -27.46 -4.97 -14.31
N LYS A 83 -27.46 -5.96 -15.21
CA LYS A 83 -26.75 -7.23 -15.00
C LYS A 83 -25.29 -6.98 -14.63
N THR A 84 -24.75 -7.80 -13.74
CA THR A 84 -23.39 -7.66 -13.22
C THR A 84 -22.35 -7.55 -14.35
N PRO A 85 -21.68 -6.40 -14.51
CA PRO A 85 -20.63 -6.22 -15.51
C PRO A 85 -19.52 -7.26 -15.36
N GLU A 86 -18.91 -7.66 -16.49
CA GLU A 86 -17.82 -8.64 -16.50
C GLU A 86 -16.61 -8.20 -15.68
N SER A 87 -16.32 -6.89 -15.68
CA SER A 87 -15.25 -6.28 -14.89
C SER A 87 -15.40 -6.51 -13.38
N LEU A 88 -16.64 -6.56 -12.87
CA LEU A 88 -16.93 -6.80 -11.45
C LEU A 88 -16.94 -8.29 -11.09
N ARG A 89 -17.05 -9.17 -12.08
CA ARG A 89 -16.93 -10.63 -11.93
C ARG A 89 -15.48 -11.11 -11.95
N ARG A 90 -14.56 -10.25 -12.40
CA ARG A 90 -13.14 -10.54 -12.46
C ARG A 90 -12.59 -10.89 -11.07
N VAL A 91 -11.67 -11.84 -11.06
CA VAL A 91 -10.85 -12.20 -9.91
C VAL A 91 -9.40 -11.89 -10.27
N VAL A 92 -8.67 -11.23 -9.38
CA VAL A 92 -7.26 -10.87 -9.59
C VAL A 92 -6.41 -11.62 -8.57
N ASP A 93 -5.57 -12.51 -9.08
CA ASP A 93 -4.60 -13.25 -8.30
C ASP A 93 -3.25 -12.53 -8.32
N SER A 94 -2.64 -12.32 -7.16
CA SER A 94 -1.30 -11.72 -7.07
C SER A 94 -0.21 -12.64 -7.61
N CYS A 95 -0.42 -13.96 -7.53
CA CYS A 95 0.48 -14.99 -8.03
C CYS A 95 -0.31 -16.29 -8.27
N SER A 96 -0.91 -16.44 -9.45
CA SER A 96 -1.82 -17.54 -9.80
C SER A 96 -1.20 -18.95 -9.68
N THR A 97 0.13 -19.07 -9.78
CA THR A 97 0.85 -20.35 -9.69
C THR A 97 1.01 -20.87 -8.26
N LYS A 98 0.71 -20.05 -7.24
CA LYS A 98 0.94 -20.39 -5.84
C LYS A 98 -0.35 -20.65 -5.08
N LYS A 99 -0.24 -21.44 -4.01
CA LYS A 99 -1.36 -21.68 -3.09
C LYS A 99 -1.86 -20.37 -2.47
N LEU A 100 -3.16 -20.31 -2.21
CA LEU A 100 -3.82 -19.16 -1.57
C LEU A 100 -3.24 -18.91 -0.18
N CYS A 101 -3.11 -17.63 0.17
CA CYS A 101 -2.68 -17.20 1.50
C CYS A 101 -3.81 -17.44 2.51
N PRO A 102 -3.62 -18.29 3.53
CA PRO A 102 -4.70 -18.60 4.47
C PRO A 102 -5.20 -17.36 5.22
N SER A 103 -4.30 -16.47 5.65
CA SER A 103 -4.68 -15.26 6.35
C SER A 103 -5.49 -14.34 5.44
N PHE A 104 -5.07 -14.14 4.19
CA PHE A 104 -5.77 -13.26 3.25
C PHE A 104 -7.13 -13.82 2.84
N GLU A 105 -7.22 -15.12 2.57
CA GLU A 105 -8.50 -15.77 2.22
C GLU A 105 -9.49 -15.69 3.38
N LEU A 106 -9.02 -15.90 4.61
CA LEU A 106 -9.89 -15.87 5.79
C LEU A 106 -10.37 -14.46 6.13
N THR A 107 -9.56 -13.43 5.94
CA THR A 107 -9.80 -12.11 6.58
C THR A 107 -9.69 -10.91 5.64
N GLY A 108 -9.25 -11.12 4.40
CA GLY A 108 -8.88 -10.05 3.46
C GLY A 108 -7.61 -9.27 3.82
N VAL A 109 -6.86 -9.66 4.87
CA VAL A 109 -5.64 -8.95 5.29
C VAL A 109 -4.51 -9.94 5.54
N CYS A 110 -3.34 -9.60 5.01
CA CYS A 110 -2.11 -10.36 5.22
C CYS A 110 -1.05 -9.47 5.86
N ARG A 111 -0.38 -9.98 6.90
CA ARG A 111 0.76 -9.31 7.56
C ARG A 111 1.90 -8.92 6.60
N HIS A 112 2.08 -9.70 5.53
CA HIS A 112 3.14 -9.48 4.54
C HIS A 112 2.70 -8.58 3.37
N LYS A 113 1.41 -8.22 3.26
CA LYS A 113 0.85 -7.38 2.19
C LYS A 113 1.37 -7.81 0.81
N ASN A 114 1.90 -6.89 0.00
CA ASN A 114 2.41 -7.17 -1.35
C ASN A 114 3.72 -7.98 -1.36
N LYS A 115 4.39 -8.15 -0.22
CA LYS A 115 5.60 -8.97 -0.09
C LYS A 115 5.29 -10.42 0.30
N CYS A 116 4.01 -10.80 0.33
CA CYS A 116 3.64 -12.18 0.64
C CYS A 116 4.14 -13.13 -0.44
N SER A 117 4.72 -14.25 -0.01
CA SER A 117 5.15 -15.31 -0.92
C SER A 117 3.99 -16.13 -1.50
N LYS A 118 2.78 -16.04 -0.89
CA LYS A 118 1.57 -16.79 -1.27
C LYS A 118 0.64 -15.95 -2.16
N ASN A 119 -0.32 -16.59 -2.80
CA ASN A 119 -1.29 -15.91 -3.65
C ASN A 119 -2.34 -15.15 -2.83
N HIS A 120 -2.58 -13.88 -3.16
CA HIS A 120 -3.68 -13.06 -2.65
C HIS A 120 -4.71 -12.90 -3.77
N ARG A 121 -5.93 -13.37 -3.52
CA ARG A 121 -7.04 -13.34 -4.46
C ARG A 121 -7.98 -12.17 -4.17
N GLU A 122 -7.87 -11.10 -4.92
CA GLU A 122 -8.76 -9.95 -4.82
C GLU A 122 -10.01 -10.13 -5.69
N ILE A 123 -11.17 -9.75 -5.14
CA ILE A 123 -12.46 -9.76 -5.83
C ILE A 123 -13.03 -8.34 -5.90
N PHE A 124 -13.86 -8.09 -6.90
CA PHE A 124 -14.40 -6.75 -7.18
C PHE A 124 -15.87 -6.57 -6.77
N LEU A 125 -16.53 -7.65 -6.33
CA LEU A 125 -17.89 -7.60 -5.84
C LEU A 125 -18.16 -8.66 -4.77
N SER A 126 -18.63 -8.23 -3.60
CA SER A 126 -18.97 -9.10 -2.47
C SER A 126 -20.04 -8.43 -1.61
N ASN A 127 -20.72 -9.21 -0.76
CA ASN A 127 -21.60 -8.68 0.28
C ASN A 127 -20.79 -8.03 1.43
N VAL A 128 -19.49 -8.35 1.52
CA VAL A 128 -18.63 -7.94 2.63
C VAL A 128 -17.59 -6.93 2.15
N ILE A 129 -17.56 -5.78 2.83
CA ILE A 129 -16.53 -4.76 2.66
C ILE A 129 -15.66 -4.66 3.90
N LEU A 130 -14.37 -4.42 3.67
CA LEU A 130 -13.37 -4.06 4.65
C LEU A 130 -13.01 -2.60 4.47
N ILE A 131 -13.16 -1.82 5.54
CA ILE A 131 -12.75 -0.42 5.59
C ILE A 131 -11.60 -0.32 6.58
N THR A 132 -10.44 0.11 6.10
CA THR A 132 -9.24 0.29 6.93
C THR A 132 -8.93 1.78 7.10
N GLY A 133 -8.43 2.17 8.28
CA GLY A 133 -8.03 3.56 8.57
C GLY A 133 -9.17 4.46 9.08
N LEU A 134 -10.25 3.86 9.60
CA LEU A 134 -11.46 4.57 10.01
C LEU A 134 -11.37 5.27 11.36
N TYR A 135 -10.81 4.60 12.38
CA TYR A 135 -10.71 5.16 13.72
C TYR A 135 -9.27 5.57 14.01
N PHE A 136 -9.12 6.83 14.42
CA PHE A 136 -7.84 7.45 14.70
C PHE A 136 -7.92 8.14 16.07
N ASN A 137 -7.09 7.69 17.02
CA ASN A 137 -6.90 8.40 18.27
C ASN A 137 -5.48 8.99 18.31
N PHE A 138 -5.42 10.31 18.48
CA PHE A 138 -4.20 11.12 18.51
C PHE A 138 -3.23 10.70 19.64
N SER A 139 -3.75 10.20 20.76
CA SER A 139 -2.93 9.79 21.92
C SER A 139 -2.05 8.57 21.62
N VAL A 140 -2.46 7.72 20.67
CA VAL A 140 -1.81 6.42 20.37
C VAL A 140 -0.61 6.55 19.42
N GLU A 141 -0.49 7.67 18.69
CA GLU A 141 0.61 7.88 17.71
C GLU A 141 1.90 8.40 18.35
N LYS A 142 1.84 9.07 19.50
CA LYS A 142 3.02 9.69 20.12
C LYS A 142 4.03 8.70 20.72
N ASN A 143 3.62 7.45 21.01
CA ASN A 143 4.51 6.41 21.53
C ASN A 143 4.62 5.18 20.62
N PRO A 144 5.31 5.27 19.47
CA PRO A 144 5.57 4.12 18.59
C PRO A 144 6.48 3.06 19.24
N MET A 145 7.30 3.45 20.23
CA MET A 145 8.26 2.62 20.96
C MET A 145 7.61 1.76 22.06
N GLU A 146 6.55 2.27 22.72
CA GLU A 146 5.82 1.57 23.79
C GLU A 146 4.60 0.77 23.29
N SER A 147 4.37 0.72 21.97
CA SER A 147 3.16 0.11 21.38
C SER A 147 3.09 -1.43 21.46
N ASN A 148 4.00 -2.06 22.21
CA ASN A 148 4.07 -3.50 22.39
C ASN A 148 3.36 -4.02 23.65
N THR A 149 3.03 -3.17 24.63
CA THR A 149 2.52 -3.65 25.93
C THR A 149 1.30 -2.90 26.49
N ASN A 150 1.04 -1.63 26.17
CA ASN A 150 0.07 -0.82 26.94
C ASN A 150 -1.16 -0.27 26.19
N VAL A 151 -1.54 -0.82 25.03
CA VAL A 151 -2.81 -0.40 24.36
C VAL A 151 -4.06 -0.80 25.17
N ALA A 152 -3.98 -1.86 25.98
CA ALA A 152 -5.06 -2.24 26.89
C ALA A 152 -5.24 -1.26 28.06
N LEU A 153 -4.17 -0.56 28.46
CA LEU A 153 -4.18 0.47 29.50
C LEU A 153 -4.71 1.81 28.96
N GLU A 154 -4.41 2.18 27.71
CA GLU A 154 -4.95 3.39 27.07
C GLU A 154 -6.50 3.42 26.98
N PHE A 155 -7.15 2.25 27.06
CA PHE A 155 -8.62 2.12 27.10
C PHE A 155 -9.21 1.98 28.51
N LYS A 156 -8.39 1.81 29.56
CA LYS A 156 -8.88 1.99 30.93
C LYS A 156 -9.20 3.46 31.23
N ASN A 157 -8.70 4.40 30.42
CA ASN A 157 -9.16 5.79 30.42
C ASN A 157 -10.56 5.87 29.79
N SER A 158 -11.58 6.02 30.63
CA SER A 158 -13.01 6.10 30.28
C SER A 158 -13.31 7.05 29.11
N GLY A 159 -12.58 8.17 29.01
CA GLY A 159 -12.72 9.15 27.92
C GLY A 159 -12.45 8.57 26.53
N THR A 160 -11.36 7.83 26.35
CA THR A 160 -10.98 7.25 25.04
C THR A 160 -12.01 6.23 24.53
N TRP A 161 -12.59 5.45 25.44
CA TRP A 161 -13.65 4.49 25.10
C TRP A 161 -14.96 5.18 24.72
N HIS A 162 -15.32 6.23 25.44
CA HIS A 162 -16.51 7.02 25.15
C HIS A 162 -16.44 7.63 23.74
N TYR A 163 -15.31 8.25 23.38
CA TYR A 163 -15.09 8.78 22.03
C TYR A 163 -15.17 7.70 20.96
N PHE A 164 -14.62 6.51 21.22
CA PHE A 164 -14.75 5.38 20.29
C PHE A 164 -16.20 4.94 20.11
N CYS A 165 -16.97 4.79 21.19
CA CYS A 165 -18.37 4.39 21.12
C CYS A 165 -19.19 5.41 20.31
N LYS A 166 -19.02 6.71 20.58
CA LYS A 166 -19.66 7.79 19.82
C LYS A 166 -19.27 7.77 18.34
N PHE A 167 -17.99 7.54 18.03
CA PHE A 167 -17.53 7.35 16.66
C PHE A 167 -18.20 6.15 15.99
N TYR A 168 -18.30 5.04 16.72
CA TYR A 168 -18.86 3.79 16.24
C TYR A 168 -20.36 3.93 15.93
N ASP A 169 -21.13 4.60 16.78
CA ASP A 169 -22.55 4.85 16.53
C ASP A 169 -22.76 5.76 15.32
N ASN A 170 -21.93 6.79 15.18
CA ASN A 170 -21.94 7.68 14.01
C ASN A 170 -21.62 6.93 12.71
N ILE A 171 -20.64 6.01 12.73
CA ILE A 171 -20.27 5.23 11.54
C ILE A 171 -21.37 4.25 11.16
N ILE A 172 -21.99 3.58 12.14
CA ILE A 172 -23.11 2.66 11.90
C ILE A 172 -24.26 3.39 11.22
N THR A 173 -24.60 4.57 11.72
CA THR A 173 -25.71 5.38 11.18
C THR A 173 -25.46 5.72 9.72
N LYS A 174 -24.22 6.11 9.37
CA LYS A 174 -23.84 6.38 7.98
C LYS A 174 -23.88 5.12 7.10
N LEU A 175 -23.42 3.98 7.61
CA LEU A 175 -23.39 2.73 6.86
C LEU A 175 -24.80 2.20 6.54
N LYS A 176 -25.76 2.41 7.44
CA LYS A 176 -27.17 2.04 7.23
C LYS A 176 -27.81 2.76 6.04
N LEU A 177 -27.35 3.97 5.69
CA LEU A 177 -27.85 4.72 4.53
C LEU A 177 -27.57 4.01 3.19
N PHE A 178 -26.61 3.09 3.17
CA PHE A 178 -26.25 2.34 1.96
C PHE A 178 -27.04 1.04 1.80
N GLY A 179 -27.69 0.57 2.86
CA GLY A 179 -28.54 -0.61 2.86
C GLY A 179 -28.50 -1.35 4.19
N GLU A 180 -29.23 -2.47 4.26
CA GLU A 180 -29.34 -3.27 5.47
C GLU A 180 -28.03 -3.99 5.80
N ILE A 181 -27.57 -3.78 7.04
CA ILE A 181 -26.34 -4.38 7.57
C ILE A 181 -26.71 -5.67 8.28
N LYS A 182 -26.21 -6.80 7.78
CA LYS A 182 -26.39 -8.12 8.39
C LYS A 182 -25.45 -8.33 9.58
N THR A 183 -24.19 -7.94 9.43
CA THR A 183 -23.19 -8.10 10.51
C THR A 183 -22.11 -7.02 10.37
N LEU A 184 -21.70 -6.45 11.49
CA LEU A 184 -20.66 -5.43 11.53
C LEU A 184 -19.69 -5.69 12.68
N LYS A 185 -18.40 -5.80 12.35
CA LYS A 185 -17.34 -6.13 13.30
C LYS A 185 -16.22 -5.09 13.18
N CYS A 186 -15.89 -4.42 14.29
CA CYS A 186 -14.75 -3.53 14.37
C CYS A 186 -13.65 -4.17 15.20
N TYR A 187 -12.42 -4.09 14.70
CA TYR A 187 -11.25 -4.64 15.35
C TYR A 187 -10.31 -3.51 15.75
N TRP A 188 -10.10 -3.37 17.07
CA TRP A 188 -9.27 -2.32 17.63
C TRP A 188 -8.04 -2.86 18.38
N ARG A 189 -8.17 -3.99 19.10
CA ARG A 189 -7.14 -4.51 20.02
C ARG A 189 -5.87 -5.10 19.39
N ASN A 190 -5.78 -5.27 18.08
CA ASN A 190 -4.63 -5.93 17.46
C ASN A 190 -3.52 -4.94 17.06
N LYS A 191 -2.26 -5.39 17.00
CA LYS A 191 -1.11 -4.56 16.58
C LYS A 191 -1.21 -4.12 15.10
N LYS A 192 -0.30 -3.19 14.71
CA LYS A 192 -0.16 -2.38 13.46
C LYS A 192 -0.93 -2.75 12.17
N HIS A 193 -1.24 -4.02 11.89
CA HIS A 193 -1.84 -4.47 10.63
C HIS A 193 -3.37 -4.70 10.67
N TRP A 194 -3.97 -4.79 11.86
CA TRP A 194 -5.43 -4.96 12.05
C TRP A 194 -6.12 -3.75 12.67
N ARG A 195 -5.35 -2.73 13.05
CA ARG A 195 -5.85 -1.58 13.80
C ARG A 195 -6.92 -0.84 13.02
N ALA A 196 -8.06 -0.61 13.66
CA ALA A 196 -9.17 0.17 13.13
C ALA A 196 -9.72 -0.34 11.79
N ASN A 197 -9.68 -1.66 11.60
CA ASN A 197 -10.34 -2.32 10.49
C ASN A 197 -11.81 -2.56 10.85
N LEU A 198 -12.71 -2.05 10.00
CA LEU A 198 -14.14 -2.26 10.11
C LEU A 198 -14.60 -3.19 9.00
N TYR A 199 -15.22 -4.28 9.40
CA TYR A 199 -15.82 -5.26 8.51
C TYR A 199 -17.33 -5.07 8.52
N VAL A 200 -17.91 -4.90 7.34
CA VAL A 200 -19.35 -4.69 7.18
C VAL A 200 -19.86 -5.70 6.16
N GLN A 201 -20.78 -6.55 6.60
CA GLN A 201 -21.51 -7.48 5.75
C GLN A 201 -22.92 -6.92 5.55
N TYR A 202 -23.25 -6.58 4.31
CA TYR A 202 -24.59 -6.19 3.90
C TYR A 202 -25.41 -7.41 3.50
N ASP A 203 -26.73 -7.26 3.47
CA ASP A 203 -27.61 -8.32 3.00
C ASP A 203 -27.48 -8.57 1.48
N THR A 204 -27.31 -7.49 0.70
CA THR A 204 -27.15 -7.56 -0.76
C THR A 204 -25.79 -7.06 -1.25
N LYS A 205 -25.29 -7.64 -2.36
CA LYS A 205 -24.08 -7.15 -3.08
C LYS A 205 -24.23 -5.69 -3.52
N ARG A 206 -25.44 -5.25 -3.88
CA ARG A 206 -25.72 -3.87 -4.31
C ARG A 206 -25.56 -2.86 -3.19
N ALA A 207 -26.05 -3.17 -1.98
CA ALA A 207 -25.83 -2.33 -0.81
C ALA A 207 -24.33 -2.19 -0.48
N ALA A 208 -23.59 -3.30 -0.54
CA ALA A 208 -22.13 -3.29 -0.38
C ALA A 208 -21.43 -2.45 -1.47
N ALA A 209 -21.86 -2.53 -2.72
CA ALA A 209 -21.34 -1.72 -3.82
C ALA A 209 -21.64 -0.23 -3.63
N LYS A 210 -22.85 0.13 -3.18
CA LYS A 210 -23.24 1.50 -2.83
C LYS A 210 -22.38 2.05 -1.70
N ALA A 211 -22.12 1.26 -0.67
CA ALA A 211 -21.23 1.65 0.43
C ALA A 211 -19.78 1.84 -0.05
N TRP A 212 -19.25 0.89 -0.82
CA TRP A 212 -17.88 0.98 -1.36
C TRP A 212 -17.69 2.22 -2.23
N LYS A 213 -18.64 2.52 -3.14
CA LYS A 213 -18.62 3.70 -4.01
C LYS A 213 -18.54 4.99 -3.20
N ASN A 214 -19.33 5.09 -2.14
CA ASN A 214 -19.43 6.32 -1.35
C ASN A 214 -18.26 6.52 -0.37
N LEU A 215 -17.62 5.43 0.08
CA LEU A 215 -16.54 5.46 1.06
C LEU A 215 -15.15 5.48 0.42
N LYS A 216 -14.98 4.91 -0.78
CA LYS A 216 -13.70 4.88 -1.48
C LYS A 216 -13.24 6.29 -1.81
N GLY A 217 -12.00 6.62 -1.43
CA GLY A 217 -11.39 7.92 -1.71
C GLY A 217 -11.89 9.06 -0.80
N ARG A 218 -12.78 8.79 0.16
CA ARG A 218 -13.12 9.74 1.21
C ARG A 218 -11.99 9.81 2.23
N CYS A 219 -11.85 10.95 2.89
CA CYS A 219 -10.99 11.10 4.04
C CYS A 219 -11.84 11.14 5.32
N TYR A 220 -11.34 10.51 6.38
CA TYR A 220 -11.89 10.63 7.72
C TYR A 220 -10.77 11.16 8.63
N ASN A 221 -11.01 12.30 9.30
CA ASN A 221 -10.01 12.99 10.14
C ASN A 221 -8.65 13.17 9.45
N GLY A 222 -8.66 13.64 8.19
CA GLY A 222 -7.44 13.88 7.41
C GLY A 222 -6.73 12.63 6.89
N LYS A 223 -7.23 11.42 7.17
CA LYS A 223 -6.67 10.16 6.67
C LYS A 223 -7.54 9.56 5.57
N PRO A 224 -6.95 9.14 4.43
CA PRO A 224 -7.71 8.51 3.36
C PRO A 224 -8.22 7.13 3.80
N LEU A 225 -9.51 6.88 3.57
CA LEU A 225 -10.12 5.59 3.80
C LEU A 225 -9.76 4.64 2.66
N VAL A 226 -9.39 3.41 3.01
CA VAL A 226 -9.26 2.32 2.05
C VAL A 226 -10.43 1.38 2.24
N CYS A 227 -11.26 1.26 1.20
CA CYS A 227 -12.40 0.36 1.17
C CYS A 227 -12.17 -0.73 0.12
N LYS A 228 -12.27 -2.00 0.52
CA LYS A 228 -12.07 -3.17 -0.34
C LYS A 228 -13.19 -4.18 -0.14
N PHE A 229 -13.54 -4.92 -1.19
CA PHE A 229 -14.35 -6.13 -1.05
C PHE A 229 -13.48 -7.28 -0.54
N ILE A 230 -14.06 -8.15 0.27
CA ILE A 230 -13.38 -9.37 0.74
C ILE A 230 -14.19 -10.61 0.39
N ASN A 231 -13.48 -11.68 0.07
CA ASN A 231 -14.06 -12.96 -0.32
C ASN A 231 -14.40 -13.81 0.93
N VAL A 232 -15.38 -13.38 1.71
CA VAL A 232 -15.77 -14.08 2.94
C VAL A 232 -17.26 -14.37 2.88
N LYS A 233 -17.63 -15.63 3.10
CA LYS A 233 -19.05 -16.05 3.14
C LYS A 233 -19.79 -15.50 4.37
N SER A 234 -19.13 -15.50 5.53
CA SER A 234 -19.71 -15.01 6.79
C SER A 234 -18.66 -14.36 7.67
N LEU A 235 -18.96 -13.20 8.24
CA LEU A 235 -18.09 -12.58 9.25
C LEU A 235 -18.01 -13.38 10.56
N ARG A 236 -18.77 -14.46 10.73
CA ARG A 236 -18.59 -15.38 11.87
C ARG A 236 -17.34 -16.25 11.69
N SER A 237 -17.05 -16.71 10.47
CA SER A 237 -15.94 -17.64 10.21
C SER A 237 -14.56 -16.99 10.32
N VAL A 238 -14.51 -15.65 10.37
CA VAL A 238 -13.25 -14.90 10.47
C VAL A 238 -12.83 -14.67 11.92
N VAL A 239 -13.73 -14.91 12.88
CA VAL A 239 -13.52 -14.63 14.30
C VAL A 239 -12.88 -15.82 14.96
N CYS A 240 -11.90 -15.57 15.84
CA CYS A 240 -11.35 -16.62 16.68
C CYS A 240 -12.38 -17.00 17.75
N SER A 241 -12.77 -18.27 17.81
CA SER A 241 -13.69 -18.81 18.82
C SER A 241 -13.05 -18.95 20.21
N LEU A 242 -11.72 -18.89 20.31
CA LEU A 242 -11.00 -19.07 21.56
C LEU A 242 -10.90 -17.75 22.33
N THR A 243 -11.46 -17.72 23.55
CA THR A 243 -11.39 -16.59 24.48
C THR A 243 -9.95 -16.30 24.90
N ASN A 244 -9.18 -17.34 25.21
CA ASN A 244 -7.75 -17.28 25.54
C ASN A 244 -6.95 -18.06 24.48
N CYS A 245 -6.81 -17.48 23.29
CA CYS A 245 -6.08 -18.14 22.21
C CYS A 245 -4.58 -18.28 22.54
N PRO A 246 -4.02 -19.50 22.53
CA PRO A 246 -2.61 -19.75 22.88
C PRO A 246 -1.65 -19.24 21.80
N LYS A 247 -2.14 -19.10 20.56
CA LYS A 247 -1.43 -18.33 19.53
C LYS A 247 -1.60 -16.87 19.93
N SER A 248 -0.49 -16.24 20.35
CA SER A 248 -0.48 -14.78 20.58
C SER A 248 -1.22 -14.07 19.44
N ASN A 249 -1.93 -12.97 19.75
CA ASN A 249 -2.77 -12.24 18.78
C ASN A 249 -2.06 -11.87 17.46
N GLU A 250 -0.73 -11.99 17.39
CA GLU A 250 0.11 -11.77 16.20
C GLU A 250 0.24 -12.99 15.26
N LYS A 251 0.13 -14.20 15.78
CA LYS A 251 0.30 -15.47 15.02
C LYS A 251 -1.04 -16.13 14.68
N CYS A 252 -2.13 -15.69 15.29
CA CYS A 252 -3.46 -16.16 14.94
C CYS A 252 -3.89 -15.61 13.57
N ASN A 253 -4.41 -16.49 12.71
CA ASN A 253 -4.96 -16.09 11.42
C ASN A 253 -6.42 -15.60 11.52
N TYR A 254 -7.05 -15.81 12.67
CA TYR A 254 -8.41 -15.38 12.95
C TYR A 254 -8.42 -14.05 13.69
N LEU A 255 -9.55 -13.35 13.61
CA LEU A 255 -9.73 -12.05 14.19
C LEU A 255 -10.20 -12.16 15.65
N HIS A 256 -9.48 -11.50 16.55
CA HIS A 256 -9.86 -11.38 17.95
C HIS A 256 -10.72 -10.12 18.13
N ILE A 257 -12.02 -10.30 18.38
CA ILE A 257 -12.97 -9.19 18.56
C ILE A 257 -12.79 -8.58 19.96
N SER A 258 -12.89 -7.26 20.03
CA SER A 258 -13.06 -6.53 21.29
C SER A 258 -14.55 -6.38 21.58
N LYS A 259 -15.00 -6.65 22.81
CA LYS A 259 -16.41 -6.44 23.20
C LYS A 259 -16.71 -4.94 23.13
N ILE A 260 -17.58 -4.53 22.20
CA ILE A 260 -18.09 -3.16 22.10
C ILE A 260 -19.47 -3.15 22.80
N PRO A 261 -19.69 -2.31 23.81
CA PRO A 261 -20.98 -2.24 24.50
C PRO A 261 -22.07 -1.79 23.52
N HIS A 262 -23.27 -2.35 23.66
CA HIS A 262 -24.47 -2.01 22.90
C HIS A 262 -24.44 -2.24 21.37
N ASN A 263 -23.45 -2.97 20.84
CA ASN A 263 -23.46 -3.32 19.42
C ASN A 263 -24.57 -4.35 19.12
N LYS A 264 -25.71 -3.88 18.61
CA LYS A 264 -26.85 -4.70 18.15
C LYS A 264 -26.47 -5.71 17.05
N TYR A 265 -25.31 -5.56 16.41
CA TYR A 265 -24.75 -6.49 15.41
C TYR A 265 -23.76 -7.51 16.00
N ILE A 266 -23.51 -7.47 17.31
CA ILE A 266 -23.04 -8.64 18.05
C ILE A 266 -24.28 -9.46 18.32
N GLN A 267 -24.63 -10.35 17.40
CA GLN A 267 -25.41 -11.51 17.82
C GLN A 267 -24.55 -12.23 18.87
N ASN A 268 -25.05 -12.25 20.11
CA ASN A 268 -24.47 -12.98 21.20
C ASN A 268 -24.28 -14.44 20.74
N PHE A 269 -23.05 -14.92 20.88
CA PHE A 269 -22.72 -16.33 20.96
C PHE A 269 -21.80 -16.45 22.17
#